data_AF-A0A7M5X7N5-F1
#
_entry.id   AF-A0A7M5X7N5-F1
#
_cell.length_a   1.000
_cell.length_b   1.000
_cell.length_c   1.000
_cell.angle_alpha   90.00
_cell.angle_beta   90.00
_cell.angle_gamma   90.00
#
_symmetry.space_group_name_H-M   'P 1'
#
loop_
_entity.id
_entity.type
_entity.pdbx_description
1 polymer ?
#
loop_
_entity_poly.entity_id
_entity_poly.type
_entity_poly.pdbx_seq_one_letter_code
_entity_poly.pdbx_strand_id
1 'polypeptide(L)'
;MQYLTLSWCFVWTLVVAVAFHHFSYGENDIVVSDISEGVVDGIPDEMPIKDGINSERFIPTHEWQVIKRGQAIPAGLHVRMNFQTGVKEAKLMDSESSEQKSVKKGEQFQESDSSSKSTDETNKNKKGPKIILADELPADTFSNEKIHYKKSHLKQVLHDFKDKIGTKDIEHVTWSDDAKDMLQESFGEEKDEPKTEAKKFRSMDEIKKDLEKNMGWNIKSDVQIMQDIVHQLKDEKATDKEKSVSLDTLEDYVHQVDNGRDLDKIGGLKEVVHLLNDSSEILQEKAANVIGGAAQSNKEVQDAIFKHGGLKFLIPMLDLAKEKLTQKKGLYAVSAVIRGNHQIQNEFVKYGGLGSVLRIIKESESNALKVKAVTMMYDLIVEQNEIMQKLIQAGKMKPGEQSPLFKSLKEAGWCHLLVPMLQSEDYDSKEKVIQALVVSVQSCVKELKNEKYISELTKQLKLLETTIVEEDDQDFKSYLVSLKQQLDENILKQLV
;
A
#
# COMPACT_ATOMS: atom_id res chain seq x y z
N MET A 1 42.06 21.36 -7.58
CA MET A 1 41.45 20.36 -6.67
C MET A 1 40.43 21.08 -5.81
N GLN A 2 39.13 20.95 -6.12
CA GLN A 2 37.96 21.24 -5.25
C GLN A 2 36.71 21.43 -6.14
N TYR A 3 36.31 20.36 -6.83
CA TYR A 3 35.00 20.20 -7.46
C TYR A 3 34.67 18.71 -7.36
N LEU A 4 34.33 18.24 -6.15
CA LEU A 4 33.95 16.83 -5.95
C LEU A 4 33.17 16.51 -4.67
N THR A 5 32.67 17.50 -3.93
CA THR A 5 31.97 17.24 -2.64
C THR A 5 30.50 17.62 -2.57
N LEU A 6 29.92 18.28 -3.60
CA LEU A 6 28.51 18.69 -3.58
C LEU A 6 27.55 17.79 -4.39
N SER A 7 28.08 16.81 -5.13
CA SER A 7 27.24 15.84 -5.87
C SER A 7 26.78 14.65 -5.00
N TRP A 8 27.23 14.56 -3.74
CA TRP A 8 26.97 13.42 -2.86
C TRP A 8 25.72 13.59 -1.97
N CYS A 9 25.21 14.81 -1.76
CA CYS A 9 24.01 15.04 -0.93
C CYS A 9 22.68 14.75 -1.65
N PHE A 10 22.61 14.97 -2.97
CA PHE A 10 21.42 14.64 -3.77
C PHE A 10 21.29 13.14 -4.05
N VAL A 11 22.41 12.43 -4.17
CA VAL A 11 22.40 10.96 -4.29
C VAL A 11 22.00 10.32 -2.96
N TRP A 12 22.38 10.89 -1.81
CA TRP A 12 22.04 10.32 -0.50
C TRP A 12 20.56 10.50 -0.10
N THR A 13 19.94 11.62 -0.49
CA THR A 13 18.51 11.88 -0.21
C THR A 13 17.59 11.06 -1.12
N LEU A 14 17.95 10.85 -2.39
CA LEU A 14 17.24 9.93 -3.27
C LEU A 14 17.44 8.46 -2.86
N VAL A 15 18.63 8.09 -2.36
CA VAL A 15 18.92 6.75 -1.84
C VAL A 15 18.16 6.49 -0.54
N VAL A 16 17.94 7.47 0.35
CA VAL A 16 17.15 7.26 1.58
C VAL A 16 15.64 7.21 1.29
N ALA A 17 15.14 7.94 0.29
CA ALA A 17 13.73 7.86 -0.15
C ALA A 17 13.41 6.58 -0.92
N VAL A 18 14.35 6.04 -1.71
CA VAL A 18 14.20 4.76 -2.42
C VAL A 18 14.51 3.56 -1.50
N ALA A 19 15.38 3.71 -0.50
CA ALA A 19 15.70 2.65 0.46
C ALA A 19 14.60 2.34 1.49
N PHE A 20 13.60 3.21 1.66
CA PHE A 20 12.42 2.91 2.49
C PHE A 20 11.26 2.26 1.71
N HIS A 21 11.37 2.09 0.38
CA HIS A 21 10.32 1.47 -0.44
C HIS A 21 10.79 0.22 -1.23
N HIS A 22 12.06 -0.18 -1.13
CA HIS A 22 12.61 -1.34 -1.84
C HIS A 22 13.51 -2.21 -0.96
N PHE A 23 12.91 -2.85 0.04
CA PHE A 23 13.55 -3.97 0.74
C PHE A 23 12.67 -5.22 0.74
N SER A 24 12.47 -5.85 -0.43
CA SER A 24 12.39 -7.31 -0.52
C SER A 24 12.43 -7.80 -1.96
N TYR A 25 12.99 -8.99 -2.10
CA TYR A 25 12.90 -9.94 -3.21
C TYR A 25 13.68 -9.76 -4.46
N GLY A 26 14.41 -10.81 -4.77
CA GLY A 26 14.44 -11.11 -6.17
C GLY A 26 15.46 -12.09 -6.59
N GLU A 27 15.81 -11.90 -7.84
CA GLU A 27 15.84 -13.06 -8.69
C GLU A 27 17.09 -13.14 -9.53
N ASN A 28 17.38 -14.40 -9.80
CA ASN A 28 18.26 -14.84 -10.85
C ASN A 28 17.37 -14.99 -12.10
N ASP A 29 17.78 -14.42 -13.22
CA ASP A 29 17.05 -14.57 -14.49
C ASP A 29 17.33 -15.94 -15.14
N ILE A 30 16.29 -16.57 -15.69
CA ILE A 30 16.36 -17.86 -16.39
C ILE A 30 16.74 -17.61 -17.86
N VAL A 31 17.74 -18.34 -18.39
CA VAL A 31 18.20 -18.23 -19.79
C VAL A 31 18.23 -19.61 -20.47
N VAL A 32 17.78 -19.68 -21.74
CA VAL A 32 17.73 -20.89 -22.57
C VAL A 32 18.45 -20.61 -23.90
N SER A 33 19.43 -21.43 -24.29
CA SER A 33 20.11 -21.33 -25.60
C SER A 33 20.50 -22.70 -26.18
N ASP A 34 20.59 -22.77 -27.52
CA ASP A 34 21.08 -23.91 -28.31
C ASP A 34 22.42 -23.48 -28.98
N ILE A 35 23.48 -24.29 -28.91
CA ILE A 35 24.81 -24.01 -29.52
C ILE A 35 24.99 -24.87 -30.78
N SER A 36 25.29 -24.24 -31.92
CA SER A 36 26.04 -24.85 -33.04
C SER A 36 26.78 -23.75 -33.82
N GLU A 37 28.05 -24.00 -34.15
CA GLU A 37 29.06 -23.05 -34.62
C GLU A 37 28.84 -22.43 -36.03
N GLY A 38 29.08 -21.12 -36.14
CA GLY A 38 29.94 -20.47 -37.16
C GLY A 38 29.37 -20.07 -38.54
N VAL A 39 29.24 -18.75 -38.79
CA VAL A 39 30.09 -17.89 -39.66
C VAL A 39 29.43 -16.51 -39.86
N VAL A 40 30.25 -15.46 -39.94
CA VAL A 40 30.03 -14.02 -39.73
C VAL A 40 29.71 -13.27 -41.05
N ASP A 41 28.88 -12.19 -41.00
CA ASP A 41 29.23 -10.82 -41.49
C ASP A 41 28.01 -9.86 -41.65
N GLY A 42 28.21 -8.60 -41.21
CA GLY A 42 27.67 -7.40 -41.88
C GLY A 42 26.58 -6.57 -41.18
N ILE A 43 26.96 -5.40 -40.64
CA ILE A 43 26.11 -4.21 -40.35
C ILE A 43 25.99 -3.40 -41.66
N PRO A 44 24.82 -2.83 -42.10
CA PRO A 44 24.47 -1.44 -41.74
C PRO A 44 23.00 -0.94 -41.78
N ASP A 45 22.79 0.14 -41.01
CA ASP A 45 22.04 1.40 -41.21
C ASP A 45 20.48 1.54 -41.29
N GLU A 46 20.03 2.49 -40.46
CA GLU A 46 18.93 3.49 -40.51
C GLU A 46 17.49 3.21 -41.07
N MET A 47 16.51 3.44 -40.16
CA MET A 47 15.17 4.08 -40.29
C MET A 47 14.09 3.44 -41.20
N PRO A 48 12.74 3.61 -40.99
CA PRO A 48 12.06 4.74 -40.34
C PRO A 48 10.83 4.42 -39.43
N ILE A 49 10.40 5.47 -38.71
CA ILE A 49 9.15 5.57 -37.95
C ILE A 49 7.94 5.62 -38.89
N LYS A 50 6.85 4.91 -38.55
CA LYS A 50 5.50 5.15 -39.09
C LYS A 50 4.47 5.22 -37.96
N ASP A 51 3.86 6.39 -37.84
CA ASP A 51 2.70 6.69 -36.99
C ASP A 51 1.42 5.97 -37.45
N GLY A 52 0.54 5.69 -36.49
CA GLY A 52 -0.91 5.67 -36.75
C GLY A 52 -1.69 4.56 -36.05
N ILE A 53 -2.14 4.78 -34.80
CA ILE A 53 -3.40 4.16 -34.32
C ILE A 53 -4.21 5.24 -33.59
N ASN A 54 -5.33 5.61 -34.22
CA ASN A 54 -6.34 6.54 -33.75
C ASN A 54 -7.02 6.00 -32.47
N SER A 55 -6.89 6.72 -31.35
CA SER A 55 -7.47 6.40 -30.04
C SER A 55 -8.92 6.89 -29.94
N GLU A 56 -9.87 6.19 -30.54
CA GLU A 56 -11.30 6.47 -30.35
C GLU A 56 -11.74 6.05 -28.94
N ARG A 57 -12.22 7.01 -28.13
CA ARG A 57 -12.72 6.80 -26.76
C ARG A 57 -13.92 5.83 -26.76
N PHE A 58 -13.95 4.90 -25.80
CA PHE A 58 -15.03 3.92 -25.65
C PHE A 58 -16.35 4.59 -25.19
N ILE A 59 -17.46 4.34 -25.90
CA ILE A 59 -18.80 4.86 -25.58
C ILE A 59 -19.61 3.76 -24.86
N PRO A 60 -19.86 3.87 -23.54
CA PRO A 60 -20.47 2.79 -22.77
C PRO A 60 -21.98 2.65 -23.01
N THR A 61 -22.47 1.41 -23.00
CA THR A 61 -23.91 1.07 -23.02
C THR A 61 -24.24 0.10 -21.89
N HIS A 62 -25.51 -0.24 -21.69
CA HIS A 62 -25.96 -1.22 -20.68
C HIS A 62 -25.79 -2.69 -21.13
N GLU A 63 -25.30 -2.92 -22.35
CA GLU A 63 -24.97 -4.24 -22.89
C GLU A 63 -23.45 -4.39 -23.01
N TRP A 64 -22.96 -5.64 -22.97
CA TRP A 64 -21.52 -5.93 -23.02
C TRP A 64 -20.94 -5.60 -24.39
N GLN A 65 -19.97 -4.68 -24.42
CA GLN A 65 -19.24 -4.30 -25.63
C GLN A 65 -17.75 -4.63 -25.50
N VAL A 66 -17.16 -5.11 -26.59
CA VAL A 66 -15.73 -5.45 -26.68
C VAL A 66 -14.85 -4.19 -26.63
N ILE A 67 -13.82 -4.23 -25.79
CA ILE A 67 -12.81 -3.18 -25.64
C ILE A 67 -11.64 -3.47 -26.58
N LYS A 68 -11.33 -2.54 -27.50
CA LYS A 68 -10.20 -2.69 -28.42
C LYS A 68 -8.86 -2.54 -27.68
N ARG A 69 -7.81 -3.23 -28.14
CA ARG A 69 -6.47 -3.12 -27.54
C ARG A 69 -5.98 -1.66 -27.62
N GLY A 70 -5.63 -1.08 -26.47
CA GLY A 70 -5.18 0.32 -26.37
C GLY A 70 -6.29 1.37 -26.25
N GLN A 71 -7.57 0.97 -26.23
CA GLN A 71 -8.69 1.90 -26.13
C GLN A 71 -8.92 2.36 -24.69
N ALA A 72 -9.00 3.68 -24.47
CA ALA A 72 -9.29 4.26 -23.16
C ALA A 72 -10.77 4.08 -22.77
N ILE A 73 -11.03 3.56 -21.56
CA ILE A 73 -12.37 3.34 -20.99
C ILE A 73 -12.64 4.31 -19.82
N PRO A 74 -13.83 4.93 -19.75
CA PRO A 74 -14.24 5.75 -18.60
C PRO A 74 -14.31 4.94 -17.30
N ALA A 75 -13.98 5.57 -16.16
CA ALA A 75 -14.11 4.95 -14.84
C ALA A 75 -15.59 4.72 -14.46
N GLY A 76 -15.88 3.64 -13.73
CA GLY A 76 -17.23 3.30 -13.27
C GLY A 76 -18.02 2.30 -14.13
N LEU A 77 -17.36 1.62 -15.07
CA LEU A 77 -17.96 0.55 -15.88
C LEU A 77 -17.71 -0.84 -15.26
N HIS A 78 -18.65 -1.76 -15.45
CA HIS A 78 -18.42 -3.18 -15.18
C HIS A 78 -17.55 -3.74 -16.30
N VAL A 79 -16.32 -4.17 -15.99
CA VAL A 79 -15.37 -4.75 -16.96
C VAL A 79 -15.18 -6.23 -16.65
N ARG A 80 -15.25 -7.09 -17.66
CA ARG A 80 -14.97 -8.52 -17.53
C ARG A 80 -14.08 -9.03 -18.66
N MET A 81 -13.46 -10.18 -18.45
CA MET A 81 -12.83 -10.95 -19.51
C MET A 81 -13.77 -12.10 -19.89
N ASN A 82 -14.18 -12.15 -21.15
CA ASN A 82 -14.98 -13.25 -21.66
C ASN A 82 -14.07 -14.48 -21.81
N PHE A 83 -14.23 -15.48 -20.96
CA PHE A 83 -13.34 -16.65 -20.90
C PHE A 83 -13.50 -17.61 -22.08
N GLN A 84 -14.57 -17.49 -22.88
CA GLN A 84 -14.74 -18.28 -24.09
C GLN A 84 -13.96 -17.66 -25.27
N THR A 85 -13.90 -16.33 -25.34
CA THR A 85 -13.27 -15.61 -26.47
C THR A 85 -11.91 -15.00 -26.13
N GLY A 86 -11.56 -14.88 -24.84
CA GLY A 86 -10.36 -14.22 -24.34
C GLY A 86 -10.39 -12.69 -24.43
N VAL A 87 -11.54 -12.10 -24.79
CA VAL A 87 -11.68 -10.67 -25.07
C VAL A 87 -12.19 -9.91 -23.84
N LYS A 88 -11.69 -8.69 -23.63
CA LYS A 88 -12.18 -7.79 -22.56
C LYS A 88 -13.45 -7.07 -23.02
N GLU A 89 -14.49 -7.08 -22.19
CA GLU A 89 -15.79 -6.45 -22.46
C GLU A 89 -16.12 -5.47 -21.31
N ALA A 90 -16.85 -4.38 -21.61
CA ALA A 90 -17.34 -3.44 -20.61
C ALA A 90 -18.81 -3.05 -20.85
N LYS A 91 -19.56 -2.78 -19.77
CA LYS A 91 -20.91 -2.20 -19.78
C LYS A 91 -21.17 -1.27 -18.58
N LEU A 92 -22.27 -0.51 -18.61
CA LEU A 92 -22.74 0.27 -17.46
C LEU A 92 -23.23 -0.64 -16.32
N MET A 93 -23.00 -0.25 -15.06
CA MET A 93 -23.47 -1.00 -13.88
C MET A 93 -24.95 -0.71 -13.62
N ASP A 94 -25.75 -1.75 -13.43
CA ASP A 94 -27.15 -1.64 -13.00
C ASP A 94 -27.19 -1.53 -11.47
N SER A 95 -27.89 -0.52 -10.95
CA SER A 95 -28.03 -0.30 -9.51
C SER A 95 -29.17 -1.17 -8.94
N GLU A 96 -28.86 -2.36 -8.39
CA GLU A 96 -29.43 -2.93 -7.14
C GLU A 96 -29.22 -4.46 -6.94
N SER A 97 -29.11 -4.82 -5.66
CA SER A 97 -29.40 -6.11 -4.99
C SER A 97 -28.28 -7.14 -4.72
N SER A 98 -28.04 -7.32 -3.42
CA SER A 98 -27.24 -8.28 -2.68
C SER A 98 -27.98 -9.59 -2.42
N GLU A 99 -27.32 -10.77 -2.48
CA GLU A 99 -27.78 -11.95 -1.74
C GLU A 99 -26.68 -13.01 -1.49
N GLN A 100 -26.72 -13.56 -0.27
CA GLN A 100 -25.78 -14.47 0.39
C GLN A 100 -25.98 -15.95 -0.01
N LYS A 101 -24.95 -16.81 0.17
CA LYS A 101 -25.15 -18.17 0.73
C LYS A 101 -23.85 -18.86 1.21
N SER A 102 -24.03 -19.48 2.37
CA SER A 102 -23.17 -20.24 3.29
C SER A 102 -22.85 -21.69 2.87
N VAL A 103 -21.81 -22.34 3.44
CA VAL A 103 -21.90 -23.57 4.30
C VAL A 103 -20.51 -24.15 4.71
N LYS A 104 -20.42 -24.37 6.04
CA LYS A 104 -19.68 -25.24 6.98
C LYS A 104 -18.76 -26.41 6.54
N LYS A 105 -17.55 -26.41 7.16
CA LYS A 105 -16.96 -27.32 8.19
C LYS A 105 -16.68 -28.83 7.91
N GLY A 106 -15.44 -29.26 8.21
CA GLY A 106 -14.99 -30.65 8.50
C GLY A 106 -13.46 -30.82 8.38
N GLU A 107 -12.69 -30.76 9.49
CA GLU A 107 -12.00 -31.90 10.18
C GLU A 107 -10.75 -32.43 9.43
N GLN A 108 -9.52 -32.07 9.83
CA GLN A 108 -8.63 -32.62 10.88
C GLN A 108 -7.84 -33.86 10.44
N PHE A 109 -6.50 -33.75 10.28
CA PHE A 109 -5.55 -34.86 10.52
C PHE A 109 -4.11 -34.36 10.81
N GLN A 110 -3.45 -35.11 11.69
CA GLN A 110 -2.24 -34.83 12.47
C GLN A 110 -0.90 -35.05 11.74
N GLU A 111 0.09 -34.26 12.17
CA GLU A 111 1.53 -34.50 12.41
C GLU A 111 2.29 -35.69 11.79
N SER A 112 3.48 -35.37 11.25
CA SER A 112 4.72 -36.03 11.64
C SER A 112 5.98 -35.22 11.28
N ASP A 113 6.89 -35.16 12.25
CA ASP A 113 8.19 -34.49 12.34
C ASP A 113 9.21 -34.78 11.22
N SER A 114 10.13 -33.81 10.96
CA SER A 114 11.57 -33.97 11.31
C SER A 114 12.47 -32.81 10.81
N SER A 115 12.95 -32.01 11.77
CA SER A 115 14.29 -31.39 11.97
C SER A 115 15.35 -31.36 10.84
N SER A 116 15.90 -30.16 10.54
CA SER A 116 17.34 -29.76 10.70
C SER A 116 17.61 -28.36 10.10
N LYS A 117 17.98 -27.32 10.90
CA LYS A 117 19.33 -26.71 11.11
C LYS A 117 20.14 -26.55 9.79
N SER A 118 20.70 -25.39 9.39
CA SER A 118 21.31 -24.28 10.15
C SER A 118 21.66 -23.04 9.26
N THR A 119 22.04 -21.95 9.95
CA THR A 119 23.01 -20.87 9.59
C THR A 119 22.65 -19.77 8.58
N ASP A 120 22.23 -18.62 9.12
CA ASP A 120 22.91 -17.29 9.13
C ASP A 120 23.76 -16.86 7.91
N GLU A 121 23.33 -15.82 7.19
CA GLU A 121 23.81 -14.42 7.33
C GLU A 121 23.54 -13.57 6.07
N THR A 122 22.92 -12.41 6.31
CA THR A 122 23.12 -11.12 5.63
C THR A 122 22.73 -10.89 4.15
N ASN A 123 21.61 -10.17 4.02
CA ASN A 123 21.48 -8.83 3.39
C ASN A 123 21.42 -8.63 1.84
N LYS A 124 20.22 -8.17 1.45
CA LYS A 124 19.86 -6.93 0.72
C LYS A 124 19.69 -6.93 -0.81
N ASN A 125 18.56 -6.31 -1.16
CA ASN A 125 18.15 -5.67 -2.42
C ASN A 125 17.85 -6.55 -3.60
N LYS A 126 16.57 -6.71 -3.91
CA LYS A 126 16.19 -7.27 -5.20
C LYS A 126 14.78 -6.71 -5.61
N LYS A 127 14.45 -6.78 -6.91
CA LYS A 127 13.15 -6.58 -7.58
C LYS A 127 12.75 -7.91 -8.25
N GLY A 128 11.43 -8.16 -8.43
CA GLY A 128 10.80 -9.32 -9.13
C GLY A 128 11.40 -9.70 -10.51
N PRO A 129 11.24 -10.96 -11.01
CA PRO A 129 12.10 -11.52 -12.07
C PRO A 129 11.59 -11.08 -13.43
N LYS A 130 12.49 -10.80 -14.36
CA LYS A 130 12.11 -10.52 -15.75
C LYS A 130 12.48 -11.69 -16.65
N ILE A 131 11.49 -12.21 -17.35
CA ILE A 131 11.71 -13.16 -18.45
C ILE A 131 12.18 -12.35 -19.67
N ILE A 132 13.41 -12.59 -20.12
CA ILE A 132 13.99 -11.96 -21.31
C ILE A 132 14.19 -13.02 -22.39
N LEU A 133 13.54 -12.82 -23.53
CA LEU A 133 13.79 -13.56 -24.77
C LEU A 133 14.69 -12.66 -25.63
N ALA A 134 15.95 -13.04 -25.83
CA ALA A 134 16.89 -12.29 -26.64
C ALA A 134 17.59 -13.25 -27.60
N ASP A 135 17.76 -12.81 -28.85
CA ASP A 135 18.29 -13.66 -29.91
C ASP A 135 19.83 -13.73 -29.92
N GLU A 136 20.55 -12.85 -29.20
CA GLU A 136 22.03 -12.90 -29.05
C GLU A 136 22.53 -12.05 -27.86
N LEU A 137 23.49 -12.57 -27.06
CA LEU A 137 24.25 -11.82 -26.03
C LEU A 137 25.75 -12.15 -26.13
N PRO A 138 26.66 -11.16 -25.93
CA PRO A 138 28.10 -11.29 -26.12
C PRO A 138 28.79 -12.18 -25.06
N ALA A 139 29.89 -12.82 -25.49
CA ALA A 139 30.50 -14.00 -24.87
C ALA A 139 31.18 -13.85 -23.49
N ASP A 140 31.15 -12.67 -22.86
CA ASP A 140 31.88 -12.44 -21.61
C ASP A 140 30.92 -12.18 -20.44
N THR A 141 30.21 -13.22 -19.98
CA THR A 141 29.56 -13.22 -18.65
C THR A 141 29.32 -14.64 -18.16
N PHE A 142 30.38 -15.33 -17.74
CA PHE A 142 30.26 -16.53 -16.92
C PHE A 142 30.39 -16.17 -15.44
N SER A 143 29.26 -16.11 -14.73
CA SER A 143 29.21 -16.24 -13.27
C SER A 143 28.09 -17.21 -12.86
N ASN A 144 28.42 -18.08 -11.90
CA ASN A 144 27.64 -19.22 -11.44
C ASN A 144 26.37 -18.78 -10.68
N GLU A 145 25.20 -18.64 -11.31
CA GLU A 145 23.92 -18.54 -10.55
C GLU A 145 22.61 -18.72 -11.37
N LYS A 146 22.56 -19.56 -12.43
CA LYS A 146 21.33 -19.80 -13.22
C LYS A 146 20.89 -21.28 -13.20
N ILE A 147 19.59 -21.52 -13.03
CA ILE A 147 18.96 -22.85 -13.20
C ILE A 147 18.57 -23.02 -14.67
N HIS A 148 19.01 -24.11 -15.29
CA HIS A 148 18.80 -24.40 -16.71
C HIS A 148 17.72 -25.48 -16.93
N TYR A 149 16.81 -25.23 -17.87
CA TYR A 149 15.89 -26.26 -18.38
C TYR A 149 16.16 -26.53 -19.86
N LYS A 150 16.16 -27.81 -20.25
CA LYS A 150 16.30 -28.20 -21.66
C LYS A 150 14.99 -27.90 -22.41
N LYS A 151 15.11 -27.27 -23.58
CA LYS A 151 14.01 -26.95 -24.51
C LYS A 151 13.18 -28.18 -24.91
N SER A 152 13.81 -29.36 -24.95
CA SER A 152 13.14 -30.65 -25.17
C SER A 152 12.18 -31.03 -24.04
N HIS A 153 12.53 -30.71 -22.79
CA HIS A 153 11.70 -31.00 -21.62
C HIS A 153 10.45 -30.10 -21.57
N LEU A 154 10.61 -28.82 -21.94
CA LEU A 154 9.49 -27.88 -22.02
C LEU A 154 8.55 -28.20 -23.20
N LYS A 155 9.10 -28.63 -24.34
CA LYS A 155 8.30 -29.11 -25.49
C LYS A 155 7.49 -30.36 -25.14
N GLN A 156 8.05 -31.28 -24.39
CA GLN A 156 7.35 -32.49 -23.94
C GLN A 156 6.20 -32.14 -22.98
N VAL A 157 6.43 -31.21 -22.05
CA VAL A 157 5.39 -30.71 -21.12
C VAL A 157 4.27 -29.96 -21.86
N LEU A 158 4.60 -29.15 -22.87
CA LEU A 158 3.62 -28.47 -23.72
C LEU A 158 2.85 -29.43 -24.64
N HIS A 159 3.50 -30.50 -25.12
CA HIS A 159 2.85 -31.56 -25.91
C HIS A 159 1.86 -32.36 -25.05
N ASP A 160 2.27 -32.76 -23.85
CA ASP A 160 1.40 -33.44 -22.87
C ASP A 160 0.22 -32.57 -22.43
N PHE A 161 0.41 -31.25 -22.40
CA PHE A 161 -0.64 -30.27 -22.11
C PHE A 161 -1.61 -30.11 -23.29
N LYS A 162 -1.10 -30.07 -24.53
CA LYS A 162 -1.90 -29.95 -25.75
C LYS A 162 -2.74 -31.20 -26.02
N ASP A 163 -2.19 -32.40 -25.81
CA ASP A 163 -2.90 -33.68 -25.98
C ASP A 163 -4.04 -33.85 -24.96
N LYS A 164 -3.91 -33.27 -23.77
CA LYS A 164 -4.97 -33.31 -22.74
C LYS A 164 -6.13 -32.34 -23.00
N ILE A 165 -5.89 -31.24 -23.73
CA ILE A 165 -6.86 -30.14 -23.92
C ILE A 165 -7.66 -30.25 -25.23
N GLY A 166 -7.20 -31.03 -26.23
CA GLY A 166 -8.01 -31.43 -27.38
C GLY A 166 -8.52 -30.24 -28.22
N THR A 167 -7.62 -29.49 -28.85
CA THR A 167 -7.98 -28.40 -29.77
C THR A 167 -8.16 -28.93 -31.20
N LYS A 168 -9.39 -29.30 -31.60
CA LYS A 168 -9.72 -29.61 -33.01
C LYS A 168 -10.76 -28.67 -33.65
N ASP A 169 -11.38 -27.75 -32.91
CA ASP A 169 -12.42 -26.88 -33.48
C ASP A 169 -11.91 -25.43 -33.66
N ILE A 170 -10.97 -25.23 -34.59
CA ILE A 170 -10.72 -23.91 -35.21
C ILE A 170 -10.75 -24.13 -36.73
N GLU A 171 -11.96 -24.21 -37.27
CA GLU A 171 -12.21 -24.09 -38.70
C GLU A 171 -12.14 -22.59 -39.06
N HIS A 172 -11.33 -22.27 -40.08
CA HIS A 172 -11.05 -20.93 -40.60
C HIS A 172 -9.94 -20.12 -39.92
N VAL A 173 -8.71 -20.58 -40.15
CA VAL A 173 -7.58 -19.68 -40.33
C VAL A 173 -7.11 -19.83 -41.78
N THR A 174 -7.18 -18.75 -42.55
CA THR A 174 -6.54 -18.68 -43.88
C THR A 174 -5.06 -18.45 -43.68
N TRP A 175 -4.26 -19.47 -44.02
CA TRP A 175 -2.81 -19.44 -43.97
C TRP A 175 -2.24 -18.90 -45.30
N SER A 176 -1.14 -18.15 -45.25
CA SER A 176 -0.39 -17.74 -46.44
C SER A 176 0.18 -18.96 -47.16
N ASP A 177 0.38 -18.87 -48.47
CA ASP A 177 0.76 -20.04 -49.29
C ASP A 177 2.12 -20.64 -48.88
N ASP A 178 3.00 -19.87 -48.26
CA ASP A 178 4.28 -20.35 -47.71
C ASP A 178 4.10 -21.30 -46.50
N ALA A 179 2.94 -21.29 -45.84
CA ALA A 179 2.64 -22.17 -44.71
C ALA A 179 1.99 -23.51 -45.12
N LYS A 180 1.58 -23.67 -46.40
CA LYS A 180 0.97 -24.92 -46.88
C LYS A 180 2.01 -26.00 -47.21
N ASP A 181 3.17 -25.61 -47.73
CA ASP A 181 4.20 -26.56 -48.14
C ASP A 181 4.90 -27.25 -46.95
N MET A 182 4.90 -26.64 -45.76
CA MET A 182 5.50 -27.24 -44.56
C MET A 182 4.59 -28.22 -43.81
N LEU A 183 3.30 -28.32 -44.17
CA LEU A 183 2.32 -29.16 -43.47
C LEU A 183 1.96 -30.45 -44.22
N GLN A 184 2.35 -30.60 -45.48
CA GLN A 184 2.02 -31.78 -46.29
C GLN A 184 2.88 -33.02 -46.00
N GLU A 185 4.02 -32.89 -45.31
CA GLU A 185 4.93 -34.02 -45.06
C GLU A 185 4.60 -34.85 -43.81
N SER A 186 3.55 -34.52 -43.03
CA SER A 186 3.36 -35.14 -41.70
C SER A 186 2.00 -35.77 -41.40
N PHE A 187 1.08 -35.88 -42.37
CA PHE A 187 -0.22 -36.52 -42.12
C PHE A 187 -0.47 -37.72 -43.04
N GLY A 188 -0.15 -38.92 -42.53
CA GLY A 188 -0.75 -40.16 -42.99
C GLY A 188 -2.22 -40.22 -42.57
N GLU A 189 -3.07 -40.64 -43.50
CA GLU A 189 -4.52 -40.78 -43.34
C GLU A 189 -4.90 -41.71 -42.19
N GLU A 190 -5.81 -41.30 -41.31
CA GLU A 190 -6.62 -42.26 -40.53
C GLU A 190 -8.03 -41.73 -40.23
N LYS A 191 -8.98 -42.66 -40.30
CA LYS A 191 -10.42 -42.48 -40.56
C LYS A 191 -11.27 -42.19 -39.32
N ASP A 192 -12.42 -41.59 -39.57
CA ASP A 192 -13.48 -41.15 -38.65
C ASP A 192 -14.05 -42.23 -37.70
N GLU A 193 -14.22 -41.91 -36.42
CA GLU A 193 -15.26 -42.47 -35.53
C GLU A 193 -15.70 -41.48 -34.42
N PRO A 194 -16.93 -41.61 -33.85
CA PRO A 194 -17.76 -40.47 -33.46
C PRO A 194 -17.66 -40.00 -32.00
N LYS A 195 -17.99 -38.71 -31.81
CA LYS A 195 -18.03 -37.92 -30.56
C LYS A 195 -19.07 -38.43 -29.56
N THR A 196 -18.66 -38.66 -28.30
CA THR A 196 -19.48 -38.39 -27.09
C THR A 196 -18.62 -38.42 -25.82
N GLU A 197 -18.49 -37.28 -25.13
CA GLU A 197 -18.60 -37.10 -23.66
C GLU A 197 -18.01 -35.74 -23.23
N ALA A 198 -18.83 -34.90 -22.59
CA ALA A 198 -18.42 -33.59 -22.10
C ALA A 198 -17.43 -33.74 -20.94
N LYS A 199 -16.16 -33.37 -21.18
CA LYS A 199 -15.12 -33.36 -20.13
C LYS A 199 -15.49 -32.37 -19.03
N LYS A 200 -15.81 -32.89 -17.85
CA LYS A 200 -16.11 -32.13 -16.63
C LYS A 200 -14.81 -31.52 -16.09
N PHE A 201 -14.75 -30.20 -15.97
CA PHE A 201 -13.59 -29.51 -15.37
C PHE A 201 -13.46 -29.88 -13.88
N ARG A 202 -12.23 -30.12 -13.42
CA ARG A 202 -11.91 -30.45 -12.01
C ARG A 202 -12.13 -29.24 -11.11
N SER A 203 -12.56 -29.48 -9.88
CA SER A 203 -12.76 -28.40 -8.91
C SER A 203 -11.42 -27.84 -8.42
N MET A 204 -11.41 -26.57 -7.98
CA MET A 204 -10.20 -25.95 -7.41
C MET A 204 -9.66 -26.73 -6.20
N ASP A 205 -10.54 -27.36 -5.42
CA ASP A 205 -10.17 -28.18 -4.27
C ASP A 205 -9.47 -29.49 -4.69
N GLU A 206 -9.88 -30.09 -5.81
CA GLU A 206 -9.22 -31.27 -6.37
C GLU A 206 -7.83 -30.95 -6.91
N ILE A 207 -7.70 -29.80 -7.59
CA ILE A 207 -6.41 -29.33 -8.12
C ILE A 207 -5.46 -29.01 -6.96
N LYS A 208 -5.94 -28.35 -5.90
CA LYS A 208 -5.17 -28.06 -4.70
C LYS A 208 -4.69 -29.34 -4.01
N LYS A 209 -5.57 -30.33 -3.83
CA LYS A 209 -5.21 -31.63 -3.25
C LYS A 209 -4.20 -32.42 -4.11
N ASP A 210 -4.33 -32.39 -5.42
CA ASP A 210 -3.38 -33.05 -6.33
C ASP A 210 -1.99 -32.37 -6.29
N LEU A 211 -1.94 -31.04 -6.21
CA LEU A 211 -0.69 -30.27 -6.08
C LEU A 211 -0.02 -30.51 -4.72
N GLU A 212 -0.79 -30.51 -3.62
CA GLU A 212 -0.28 -30.82 -2.28
C GLU A 212 0.28 -32.25 -2.23
N LYS A 213 -0.44 -33.23 -2.80
CA LYS A 213 -0.09 -34.65 -2.73
C LYS A 213 1.05 -35.05 -3.67
N ASN A 214 1.08 -34.51 -4.89
CA ASN A 214 2.02 -34.95 -5.92
C ASN A 214 3.26 -34.06 -6.04
N MET A 215 3.18 -32.79 -5.62
CA MET A 215 4.27 -31.82 -5.75
C MET A 215 4.78 -31.28 -4.41
N GLY A 216 4.18 -31.68 -3.27
CA GLY A 216 4.52 -31.16 -1.95
C GLY A 216 4.24 -29.66 -1.79
N TRP A 217 3.42 -29.08 -2.69
CA TRP A 217 3.19 -27.64 -2.75
C TRP A 217 2.08 -27.25 -1.77
N ASN A 218 2.44 -26.94 -0.52
CA ASN A 218 1.52 -26.42 0.49
C ASN A 218 1.46 -24.88 0.45
N ILE A 219 0.65 -24.31 -0.45
CA ILE A 219 0.37 -22.86 -0.44
C ILE A 219 -0.60 -22.56 0.70
N LYS A 220 -0.07 -22.00 1.79
CA LYS A 220 -0.92 -21.39 2.81
C LYS A 220 -1.51 -20.09 2.26
N SER A 221 -2.81 -19.92 2.46
CA SER A 221 -3.46 -18.62 2.25
C SER A 221 -3.07 -17.65 3.36
N ASP A 222 -3.16 -16.35 3.09
CA ASP A 222 -2.90 -15.28 4.08
C ASP A 222 -3.69 -15.50 5.38
N VAL A 223 -4.97 -15.91 5.27
CA VAL A 223 -5.82 -16.22 6.43
C VAL A 223 -5.26 -17.37 7.26
N GLN A 224 -4.72 -18.43 6.63
CA GLN A 224 -4.10 -19.55 7.34
C GLN A 224 -2.79 -19.13 8.03
N ILE A 225 -1.99 -18.29 7.37
CA ILE A 225 -0.74 -17.75 7.96
C ILE A 225 -1.07 -16.88 9.18
N MET A 226 -2.07 -15.99 9.05
CA MET A 226 -2.54 -15.18 10.18
C MET A 226 -3.11 -16.03 11.31
N GLN A 227 -3.81 -17.14 11.00
CA GLN A 227 -4.28 -18.08 12.03
C GLN A 227 -3.12 -18.72 12.80
N ASP A 228 -2.07 -19.17 12.10
CA ASP A 228 -0.89 -19.75 12.74
C ASP A 228 -0.18 -18.72 13.64
N ILE A 229 -0.06 -17.48 13.18
CA ILE A 229 0.47 -16.37 13.99
C ILE A 229 -0.39 -16.16 15.23
N VAL A 230 -1.70 -16.06 15.09
CA VAL A 230 -2.62 -15.86 16.22
C VAL A 230 -2.53 -17.02 17.22
N HIS A 231 -2.32 -18.25 16.76
CA HIS A 231 -2.06 -19.38 17.65
C HIS A 231 -0.77 -19.21 18.45
N GLN A 232 0.32 -18.75 17.81
CA GLN A 232 1.58 -18.47 18.49
C GLN A 232 1.48 -17.31 19.49
N LEU A 233 0.71 -16.26 19.18
CA LEU A 233 0.49 -15.15 20.12
C LEU A 233 -0.22 -15.60 21.41
N LYS A 234 -1.12 -16.57 21.28
CA LYS A 234 -1.88 -17.18 22.38
C LYS A 234 -1.12 -18.25 23.16
N ASP A 235 0.02 -18.71 22.64
CA ASP A 235 0.84 -19.68 23.36
C ASP A 235 1.52 -19.00 24.55
N GLU A 236 1.23 -19.49 25.75
CA GLU A 236 1.85 -19.03 27.00
C GLU A 236 3.33 -19.43 27.08
N LYS A 237 3.76 -20.44 26.31
CA LYS A 237 5.15 -20.89 26.26
C LYS A 237 5.99 -20.07 25.29
N ALA A 238 5.37 -19.37 24.35
CA ALA A 238 6.09 -18.53 23.39
C ALA A 238 6.69 -17.31 24.10
N THR A 239 7.96 -17.05 23.83
CA THR A 239 8.70 -15.92 24.38
C THR A 239 8.25 -14.60 23.75
N ASP A 240 8.46 -13.48 24.46
CA ASP A 240 8.20 -12.13 23.91
C ASP A 240 8.90 -11.89 22.58
N LYS A 241 10.11 -12.45 22.40
CA LYS A 241 10.85 -12.33 21.15
C LYS A 241 10.16 -13.07 20.00
N GLU A 242 9.68 -14.28 20.26
CA GLU A 242 8.93 -15.06 19.27
C GLU A 242 7.61 -14.36 18.92
N LYS A 243 6.86 -13.89 19.92
CA LYS A 243 5.62 -13.11 19.70
C LYS A 243 5.89 -11.82 18.94
N SER A 244 6.98 -11.12 19.24
CA SER A 244 7.39 -9.92 18.50
C SER A 244 7.63 -10.21 17.02
N VAL A 245 8.32 -11.30 16.68
CA VAL A 245 8.57 -11.69 15.28
C VAL A 245 7.25 -12.04 14.59
N SER A 246 6.35 -12.74 15.28
CA SER A 246 5.02 -13.05 14.75
C SER A 246 4.20 -11.79 14.51
N LEU A 247 4.26 -10.78 15.41
CA LEU A 247 3.57 -9.50 15.23
C LEU A 247 4.16 -8.68 14.08
N ASP A 248 5.47 -8.69 13.90
CA ASP A 248 6.11 -8.06 12.73
C ASP A 248 5.63 -8.71 11.42
N THR A 249 5.61 -10.04 11.39
CA THR A 249 5.09 -10.78 10.24
C THR A 249 3.61 -10.46 10.02
N LEU A 250 2.80 -10.41 11.08
CA LEU A 250 1.38 -10.09 10.98
C LEU A 250 1.15 -8.68 10.44
N GLU A 251 2.00 -7.73 10.81
CA GLU A 251 1.92 -6.36 10.33
C GLU A 251 2.05 -6.28 8.80
N ASP A 252 2.95 -7.07 8.21
CA ASP A 252 3.09 -7.15 6.76
C ASP A 252 1.80 -7.59 6.05
N TYR A 253 1.05 -8.54 6.64
CA TYR A 253 -0.20 -9.05 6.03
C TYR A 253 -1.35 -8.05 6.14
N VAL A 254 -1.50 -7.37 7.27
CA VAL A 254 -2.68 -6.51 7.53
C VAL A 254 -2.68 -5.20 6.75
N HIS A 255 -1.61 -4.87 6.03
CA HIS A 255 -1.62 -3.79 5.02
C HIS A 255 -2.61 -4.06 3.88
N GLN A 256 -2.92 -5.33 3.63
CA GLN A 256 -4.02 -5.67 2.74
C GLN A 256 -5.35 -5.47 3.46
N VAL A 257 -6.24 -4.66 2.89
CA VAL A 257 -7.53 -4.26 3.50
C VAL A 257 -8.37 -5.47 3.91
N ASP A 258 -8.40 -6.51 3.08
CA ASP A 258 -9.17 -7.73 3.37
C ASP A 258 -8.55 -8.56 4.50
N ASN A 259 -7.22 -8.63 4.58
CA ASN A 259 -6.52 -9.35 5.65
C ASN A 259 -6.80 -8.72 7.03
N GLY A 260 -6.86 -7.40 7.13
CA GLY A 260 -7.26 -6.73 8.37
C GLY A 260 -8.65 -7.14 8.86
N ARG A 261 -9.60 -7.33 7.93
CA ARG A 261 -10.98 -7.78 8.24
C ARG A 261 -11.00 -9.25 8.62
N ASP A 262 -10.25 -10.07 7.90
CA ASP A 262 -10.14 -11.50 8.19
C ASP A 262 -9.45 -11.76 9.53
N LEU A 263 -8.48 -10.92 9.91
CA LEU A 263 -7.85 -10.95 11.23
C LEU A 263 -8.87 -10.76 12.37
N ASP A 264 -9.86 -9.89 12.19
CA ASP A 264 -10.96 -9.77 13.17
C ASP A 264 -11.86 -11.01 13.18
N LYS A 265 -12.22 -11.53 11.99
CA LYS A 265 -13.09 -12.72 11.87
C LYS A 265 -12.49 -13.96 12.54
N ILE A 266 -11.18 -14.15 12.46
CA ILE A 266 -10.47 -15.24 13.14
C ILE A 266 -10.19 -14.96 14.63
N GLY A 267 -10.62 -13.80 15.15
CA GLY A 267 -10.45 -13.38 16.53
C GLY A 267 -9.03 -12.95 16.88
N GLY A 268 -8.17 -12.71 15.89
CA GLY A 268 -6.80 -12.26 16.08
C GLY A 268 -6.71 -10.79 16.44
N LEU A 269 -7.57 -9.94 15.86
CA LEU A 269 -7.55 -8.49 16.13
C LEU A 269 -7.80 -8.18 17.61
N LYS A 270 -8.71 -8.93 18.25
CA LYS A 270 -8.97 -8.84 19.69
C LYS A 270 -7.72 -9.18 20.51
N GLU A 271 -6.97 -10.21 20.10
CA GLU A 271 -5.73 -10.62 20.77
C GLU A 271 -4.67 -9.51 20.68
N VAL A 272 -4.49 -8.95 19.48
CA VAL A 272 -3.57 -7.83 19.25
C VAL A 272 -3.95 -6.61 20.10
N VAL A 273 -5.24 -6.29 20.21
CA VAL A 273 -5.71 -5.18 21.07
C VAL A 273 -5.39 -5.43 22.55
N HIS A 274 -5.49 -6.67 23.04
CA HIS A 274 -5.14 -6.99 24.42
C HIS A 274 -3.63 -6.86 24.71
N LEU A 275 -2.78 -7.16 23.73
CA LEU A 275 -1.32 -7.02 23.85
C LEU A 275 -0.85 -5.57 24.06
N LEU A 276 -1.69 -4.56 23.76
CA LEU A 276 -1.41 -3.16 24.10
C LEU A 276 -1.30 -2.92 25.62
N ASN A 277 -1.86 -3.81 26.44
CA ASN A 277 -1.80 -3.74 27.89
C ASN A 277 -0.85 -4.79 28.48
N ASP A 278 0.02 -5.38 27.67
CA ASP A 278 1.05 -6.32 28.14
C ASP A 278 2.11 -5.59 28.99
N SER A 279 2.80 -6.31 29.87
CA SER A 279 3.93 -5.76 30.64
C SER A 279 5.16 -5.42 29.77
N SER A 280 5.27 -6.04 28.60
CA SER A 280 6.39 -5.92 27.67
C SER A 280 6.18 -4.77 26.68
N GLU A 281 6.96 -3.70 26.80
CA GLU A 281 6.85 -2.55 25.88
C GLU A 281 7.13 -2.92 24.41
N ILE A 282 7.96 -3.94 24.17
CA ILE A 282 8.20 -4.44 22.81
C ILE A 282 6.90 -5.00 22.23
N LEU A 283 6.15 -5.80 22.99
CA LEU A 283 4.88 -6.36 22.53
C LEU A 283 3.83 -5.27 22.34
N GLN A 284 3.77 -4.29 23.26
CA GLN A 284 2.89 -3.13 23.10
C GLN A 284 3.21 -2.37 21.80
N GLU A 285 4.49 -2.07 21.55
CA GLU A 285 4.97 -1.40 20.33
C GLU A 285 4.52 -2.15 19.07
N LYS A 286 4.79 -3.46 19.01
CA LYS A 286 4.45 -4.29 17.84
C LYS A 286 2.95 -4.41 17.64
N ALA A 287 2.18 -4.57 18.71
CA ALA A 287 0.73 -4.61 18.66
C ALA A 287 0.15 -3.29 18.14
N ALA A 288 0.66 -2.15 18.61
CA ALA A 288 0.27 -0.84 18.08
C ALA A 288 0.62 -0.70 16.59
N ASN A 289 1.76 -1.24 16.14
CA ASN A 289 2.12 -1.23 14.72
C ASN A 289 1.13 -2.03 13.86
N VAL A 290 0.78 -3.26 14.27
CA VAL A 290 -0.23 -4.09 13.59
C VAL A 290 -1.59 -3.38 13.54
N ILE A 291 -2.02 -2.77 14.66
CA ILE A 291 -3.27 -2.01 14.73
C ILE A 291 -3.27 -0.83 13.76
N GLY A 292 -2.15 -0.10 13.67
CA GLY A 292 -1.99 1.00 12.74
C GLY A 292 -2.14 0.57 11.28
N GLY A 293 -1.45 -0.51 10.88
CA GLY A 293 -1.56 -1.07 9.53
C GLY A 293 -2.96 -1.57 9.22
N ALA A 294 -3.57 -2.35 10.12
CA ALA A 294 -4.90 -2.93 9.90
C ALA A 294 -6.03 -1.89 9.83
N ALA A 295 -5.93 -0.81 10.63
CA ALA A 295 -6.97 0.21 10.74
C ALA A 295 -6.92 1.26 9.61
N GLN A 296 -5.79 1.41 8.94
CA GLN A 296 -5.57 2.49 7.99
C GLN A 296 -6.56 2.40 6.83
N SER A 297 -7.38 3.44 6.67
CA SER A 297 -8.43 3.54 5.65
C SER A 297 -9.43 2.36 5.66
N ASN A 298 -9.61 1.69 6.81
CA ASN A 298 -10.44 0.49 6.94
C ASN A 298 -11.48 0.65 8.05
N LYS A 299 -12.63 1.26 7.73
CA LYS A 299 -13.67 1.62 8.72
C LYS A 299 -14.17 0.42 9.54
N GLU A 300 -14.31 -0.74 8.90
CA GLU A 300 -14.78 -1.96 9.58
C GLU A 300 -13.79 -2.42 10.66
N VAL A 301 -12.49 -2.41 10.33
CA VAL A 301 -11.43 -2.75 11.30
C VAL A 301 -11.30 -1.68 12.39
N GLN A 302 -11.42 -0.39 12.04
CA GLN A 302 -11.48 0.69 13.03
C GLN A 302 -12.61 0.48 14.04
N ASP A 303 -13.83 0.16 13.57
CA ASP A 303 -14.98 -0.11 14.42
C ASP A 303 -14.76 -1.36 15.30
N ALA A 304 -14.12 -2.41 14.76
CA ALA A 304 -13.75 -3.60 15.51
C ALA A 304 -12.72 -3.30 16.61
N ILE A 305 -11.65 -2.56 16.31
CA ILE A 305 -10.65 -2.12 17.30
C ILE A 305 -11.31 -1.33 18.41
N PHE A 306 -12.21 -0.40 18.07
CA PHE A 306 -12.97 0.36 19.06
C PHE A 306 -13.82 -0.55 19.94
N LYS A 307 -14.53 -1.50 19.36
CA LYS A 307 -15.36 -2.49 20.08
C LYS A 307 -14.54 -3.37 21.03
N HIS A 308 -13.31 -3.74 20.64
CA HIS A 308 -12.38 -4.49 21.48
C HIS A 308 -11.69 -3.62 22.55
N GLY A 309 -12.00 -2.32 22.62
CA GLY A 309 -11.49 -1.41 23.62
C GLY A 309 -10.17 -0.73 23.27
N GLY A 310 -9.73 -0.78 22.01
CA GLY A 310 -8.41 -0.29 21.57
C GLY A 310 -8.08 1.13 22.01
N LEU A 311 -9.02 2.07 21.91
CA LEU A 311 -8.80 3.45 22.37
C LEU A 311 -8.45 3.55 23.87
N LYS A 312 -9.00 2.67 24.71
CA LYS A 312 -8.75 2.67 26.16
C LYS A 312 -7.34 2.24 26.51
N PHE A 313 -6.64 1.56 25.60
CA PHE A 313 -5.23 1.17 25.77
C PHE A 313 -4.30 2.12 25.01
N LEU A 314 -4.67 2.49 23.78
CA LEU A 314 -3.86 3.37 22.92
C LEU A 314 -3.71 4.79 23.47
N ILE A 315 -4.76 5.37 24.08
CA ILE A 315 -4.66 6.73 24.64
C ILE A 315 -3.69 6.76 25.84
N PRO A 316 -3.83 5.91 26.87
CA PRO A 316 -2.84 5.86 27.97
C PRO A 316 -1.42 5.57 27.50
N MET A 317 -1.25 4.74 26.47
CA MET A 317 0.07 4.46 25.87
C MET A 317 0.80 5.73 25.40
N LEU A 318 0.06 6.78 24.98
CA LEU A 318 0.67 8.06 24.60
C LEU A 318 1.31 8.80 25.77
N ASP A 319 0.79 8.62 26.98
CA ASP A 319 1.26 9.32 28.19
C ASP A 319 2.21 8.45 29.03
N LEU A 320 2.04 7.13 29.01
CA LEU A 320 2.69 6.20 29.95
C LEU A 320 3.83 5.38 29.37
N ALA A 321 4.01 5.36 28.05
CA ALA A 321 5.11 4.65 27.41
C ALA A 321 6.48 5.19 27.88
N LYS A 322 7.40 4.30 28.28
CA LYS A 322 8.76 4.66 28.68
C LYS A 322 9.64 4.82 27.45
N GLU A 323 9.48 3.95 26.46
CA GLU A 323 10.23 4.02 25.21
C GLU A 323 9.55 4.96 24.20
N LYS A 324 10.35 5.85 23.61
CA LYS A 324 9.86 6.81 22.60
C LYS A 324 9.28 6.10 21.38
N LEU A 325 9.79 4.92 21.04
CA LEU A 325 9.32 4.14 19.91
C LEU A 325 7.89 3.60 20.17
N THR A 326 7.64 3.08 21.37
CA THR A 326 6.31 2.67 21.85
C THR A 326 5.32 3.83 21.76
N GLN A 327 5.67 5.02 22.26
CA GLN A 327 4.84 6.22 22.15
C GLN A 327 4.56 6.61 20.68
N LYS A 328 5.58 6.54 19.82
CA LYS A 328 5.46 6.83 18.38
C LYS A 328 4.52 5.86 17.68
N LYS A 329 4.58 4.56 17.98
CA LYS A 329 3.69 3.55 17.41
C LYS A 329 2.28 3.67 17.96
N GLY A 330 2.13 4.00 19.25
CA GLY A 330 0.84 4.37 19.83
C GLY A 330 0.19 5.54 19.10
N LEU A 331 0.92 6.62 18.83
CA LEU A 331 0.39 7.78 18.08
C LEU A 331 -0.02 7.41 16.65
N TYR A 332 0.77 6.56 15.98
CA TYR A 332 0.43 6.04 14.65
C TYR A 332 -0.88 5.23 14.68
N ALA A 333 -1.01 4.31 15.63
CA ALA A 333 -2.22 3.49 15.81
C ALA A 333 -3.45 4.35 16.12
N VAL A 334 -3.34 5.31 17.06
CA VAL A 334 -4.42 6.27 17.35
C VAL A 334 -4.83 7.00 16.07
N SER A 335 -3.86 7.54 15.33
CA SER A 335 -4.09 8.24 14.07
C SER A 335 -4.85 7.39 13.06
N ALA A 336 -4.44 6.14 12.85
CA ALA A 336 -5.08 5.22 11.90
C ALA A 336 -6.51 4.83 12.33
N VAL A 337 -6.75 4.69 13.63
CA VAL A 337 -8.06 4.28 14.18
C VAL A 337 -9.10 5.39 14.09
N ILE A 338 -8.70 6.66 14.23
CA ILE A 338 -9.65 7.78 14.33
C ILE A 338 -9.90 8.51 13.00
N ARG A 339 -8.94 8.50 12.05
CA ARG A 339 -9.10 9.20 10.75
C ARG A 339 -10.23 8.61 9.92
N GLY A 340 -11.04 9.48 9.32
CA GLY A 340 -12.18 9.08 8.49
C GLY A 340 -13.34 8.41 9.25
N ASN A 341 -13.32 8.38 10.58
CA ASN A 341 -14.37 7.76 11.40
C ASN A 341 -14.87 8.68 12.52
N HIS A 342 -15.84 9.52 12.20
CA HIS A 342 -16.37 10.55 13.10
C HIS A 342 -16.98 9.99 14.39
N GLN A 343 -17.55 8.78 14.34
CA GLN A 343 -18.03 8.13 15.56
C GLN A 343 -16.89 7.90 16.55
N ILE A 344 -15.79 7.32 16.08
CA ILE A 344 -14.62 7.03 16.90
C ILE A 344 -13.90 8.33 17.31
N GLN A 345 -13.86 9.35 16.47
CA GLN A 345 -13.33 10.67 16.83
C GLN A 345 -14.05 11.26 18.05
N ASN A 346 -15.38 11.17 18.10
CA ASN A 346 -16.15 11.64 19.25
C ASN A 346 -15.81 10.87 20.53
N GLU A 347 -15.61 9.56 20.43
CA GLU A 347 -15.22 8.72 21.56
C GLU A 347 -13.77 8.99 22.01
N PHE A 348 -12.86 9.24 21.06
CA PHE A 348 -11.49 9.67 21.34
C PHE A 348 -11.46 10.98 22.15
N VAL A 349 -12.32 11.96 21.81
CA VAL A 349 -12.46 13.20 22.59
C VAL A 349 -12.99 12.91 24.00
N LYS A 350 -14.02 12.06 24.13
CA LYS A 350 -14.59 11.68 25.45
C LYS A 350 -13.59 10.95 26.35
N TYR A 351 -12.70 10.16 25.78
CA TYR A 351 -11.62 9.49 26.51
C TYR A 351 -10.41 10.40 26.82
N GLY A 352 -10.51 11.71 26.54
CA GLY A 352 -9.45 12.67 26.85
C GLY A 352 -8.27 12.61 25.88
N GLY A 353 -8.42 11.96 24.73
CA GLY A 353 -7.32 11.74 23.78
C GLY A 353 -6.70 13.03 23.23
N LEU A 354 -7.47 14.12 23.12
CA LEU A 354 -6.93 15.43 22.76
C LEU A 354 -5.86 15.89 23.74
N GLY A 355 -6.09 15.73 25.05
CA GLY A 355 -5.14 16.12 26.09
C GLY A 355 -3.80 15.39 25.97
N SER A 356 -3.83 14.07 25.75
CA SER A 356 -2.63 13.26 25.55
C SER A 356 -1.85 13.69 24.30
N VAL A 357 -2.52 13.99 23.19
CA VAL A 357 -1.86 14.46 21.96
C VAL A 357 -1.27 15.86 22.14
N LEU A 358 -1.99 16.78 22.78
CA LEU A 358 -1.47 18.12 23.05
C LEU A 358 -0.28 18.09 24.00
N ARG A 359 -0.24 17.14 24.94
CA ARG A 359 0.92 16.90 25.81
C ARG A 359 2.15 16.49 25.00
N ILE A 360 2.00 15.59 24.03
CA ILE A 360 3.09 15.24 23.10
C ILE A 360 3.60 16.50 22.38
N ILE A 361 2.70 17.34 21.86
CA ILE A 361 3.09 18.58 21.15
C ILE A 361 3.86 19.52 22.07
N LYS A 362 3.46 19.62 23.34
CA LYS A 362 4.06 20.54 24.31
C LYS A 362 5.37 20.04 24.90
N GLU A 363 5.44 18.76 25.26
CA GLU A 363 6.46 18.21 26.17
C GLU A 363 7.44 17.25 25.47
N SER A 364 7.15 16.77 24.26
CA SER A 364 8.06 15.83 23.58
C SER A 364 9.36 16.51 23.12
N GLU A 365 10.49 15.87 23.41
CA GLU A 365 11.80 16.29 22.87
C GLU A 365 11.96 15.94 21.37
N SER A 366 11.10 15.08 20.83
CA SER A 366 11.17 14.69 19.41
C SER A 366 10.34 15.62 18.54
N ASN A 367 11.00 16.48 17.74
CA ASN A 367 10.32 17.34 16.78
C ASN A 367 9.48 16.52 15.78
N ALA A 368 10.01 15.40 15.30
CA ALA A 368 9.28 14.48 14.42
C ALA A 368 7.96 13.96 15.04
N LEU A 369 7.94 13.72 16.35
CA LEU A 369 6.73 13.29 17.04
C LEU A 369 5.73 14.45 17.23
N LYS A 370 6.22 15.65 17.57
CA LYS A 370 5.41 16.87 17.64
C LYS A 370 4.72 17.16 16.30
N VAL A 371 5.46 17.06 15.20
CA VAL A 371 4.95 17.27 13.84
C VAL A 371 3.91 16.23 13.46
N LYS A 372 4.12 14.96 13.80
CA LYS A 372 3.12 13.90 13.60
C LYS A 372 1.83 14.17 14.38
N ALA A 373 1.94 14.62 15.62
CA ALA A 373 0.80 14.98 16.45
C ALA A 373 0.02 16.18 15.88
N VAL A 374 0.73 17.24 15.46
CA VAL A 374 0.12 18.40 14.79
C VAL A 374 -0.54 18.01 13.48
N THR A 375 0.13 17.20 12.67
CA THR A 375 -0.40 16.74 11.37
C THR A 375 -1.68 15.93 11.58
N MET A 376 -1.69 15.01 12.55
CA MET A 376 -2.91 14.28 12.92
C MET A 376 -4.05 15.22 13.34
N MET A 377 -3.78 16.21 14.18
CA MET A 377 -4.81 17.18 14.56
C MET A 377 -5.30 18.00 13.36
N TYR A 378 -4.40 18.47 12.49
CA TYR A 378 -4.75 19.14 11.23
C TYR A 378 -5.71 18.29 10.39
N ASP A 379 -5.38 17.02 10.17
CA ASP A 379 -6.21 16.12 9.35
C ASP A 379 -7.63 15.96 9.94
N LEU A 380 -7.74 15.81 11.26
CA LEU A 380 -9.05 15.75 11.92
C LEU A 380 -9.84 17.06 11.82
N ILE A 381 -9.16 18.21 11.89
CA ILE A 381 -9.80 19.51 11.72
C ILE A 381 -10.35 19.65 10.30
N VAL A 382 -9.56 19.27 9.28
CA VAL A 382 -9.99 19.28 7.88
C VAL A 382 -11.19 18.37 7.67
N GLU A 383 -11.12 17.11 8.13
CA GLU A 383 -12.23 16.15 8.06
C GLU A 383 -13.50 16.70 8.71
N GLN A 384 -13.39 17.31 9.90
CA GLN A 384 -14.53 17.92 10.58
C GLN A 384 -15.07 19.12 9.82
N ASN A 385 -14.21 19.99 9.30
CA ASN A 385 -14.62 21.15 8.52
C ASN A 385 -15.42 20.74 7.28
N GLU A 386 -15.04 19.66 6.59
CA GLU A 386 -15.81 19.15 5.45
C GLU A 386 -17.23 18.71 5.82
N ILE A 387 -17.40 18.03 6.96
CA ILE A 387 -18.74 17.68 7.48
C ILE A 387 -19.53 18.95 7.78
N MET A 388 -18.91 19.89 8.46
CA MET A 388 -19.53 21.14 8.89
C MET A 388 -20.02 21.93 7.68
N GLN A 389 -19.22 22.02 6.61
CA GLN A 389 -19.63 22.64 5.35
C GLN A 389 -20.84 21.94 4.73
N LYS A 390 -20.87 20.60 4.70
CA LYS A 390 -22.04 19.85 4.22
C LYS A 390 -23.29 20.12 5.06
N LEU A 391 -23.15 20.25 6.38
CA LEU A 391 -24.26 20.57 7.29
C LEU A 391 -24.76 22.01 7.10
N ILE A 392 -23.87 22.97 6.89
CA ILE A 392 -24.20 24.37 6.59
C ILE A 392 -24.97 24.46 5.27
N GLN A 393 -24.48 23.78 4.23
CA GLN A 393 -25.15 23.73 2.92
C GLN A 393 -26.54 23.08 3.00
N ALA A 394 -26.71 22.09 3.87
CA ALA A 394 -27.99 21.45 4.13
C ALA A 394 -28.92 22.26 5.06
N GLY A 395 -28.52 23.45 5.51
CA GLY A 395 -29.28 24.28 6.44
C GLY A 395 -29.41 23.69 7.85
N LYS A 396 -28.62 22.66 8.17
CA LYS A 396 -28.62 21.97 9.48
C LYS A 396 -27.70 22.64 10.50
N MET A 397 -26.88 23.60 10.06
CA MET A 397 -25.90 24.28 10.88
C MET A 397 -25.67 25.71 10.40
N LYS A 398 -25.32 26.63 11.31
CA LYS A 398 -25.11 28.04 10.95
C LYS A 398 -23.66 28.27 10.45
N PRO A 399 -23.45 29.17 9.48
CA PRO A 399 -22.11 29.61 9.13
C PRO A 399 -21.35 30.16 10.34
N GLY A 400 -20.09 29.76 10.49
CA GLY A 400 -19.22 30.18 11.59
C GLY A 400 -19.34 29.35 12.87
N GLU A 401 -20.24 28.37 12.93
CA GLU A 401 -20.30 27.42 14.03
C GLU A 401 -19.12 26.43 13.93
N GLN A 402 -18.51 26.09 15.07
CA GLN A 402 -17.33 25.22 15.15
C GLN A 402 -17.74 23.77 15.43
N SER A 403 -16.95 22.81 14.94
CA SER A 403 -17.19 21.40 15.27
C SER A 403 -16.97 21.17 16.78
N PRO A 404 -17.69 20.21 17.40
CA PRO A 404 -17.47 19.86 18.80
C PRO A 404 -16.01 19.49 19.09
N LEU A 405 -15.36 18.79 18.16
CA LEU A 405 -13.94 18.44 18.25
C LEU A 405 -13.06 19.69 18.29
N PHE A 406 -13.25 20.63 17.35
CA PHE A 406 -12.43 21.85 17.32
C PHE A 406 -12.65 22.70 18.57
N LYS A 407 -13.88 22.79 19.06
CA LYS A 407 -14.20 23.49 20.30
C LYS A 407 -13.43 22.90 21.50
N SER A 408 -13.48 21.57 21.68
CA SER A 408 -12.73 20.90 22.75
C SER A 408 -11.21 21.03 22.57
N LEU A 409 -10.73 20.97 21.33
CA LEU A 409 -9.31 21.14 21.02
C LEU A 409 -8.80 22.54 21.37
N LYS A 410 -9.61 23.57 21.06
CA LYS A 410 -9.35 24.96 21.43
C LYS A 410 -9.34 25.15 22.95
N GLU A 411 -10.33 24.61 23.65
CA GLU A 411 -10.41 24.64 25.13
C GLU A 411 -9.19 23.96 25.78
N ALA A 412 -8.63 22.94 25.13
CA ALA A 412 -7.44 22.24 25.59
C ALA A 412 -6.11 22.98 25.28
N GLY A 413 -6.16 24.15 24.63
CA GLY A 413 -4.99 25.04 24.45
C GLY A 413 -4.28 24.92 23.11
N TRP A 414 -4.86 24.24 22.11
CA TRP A 414 -4.30 24.05 20.77
C TRP A 414 -3.73 25.32 20.12
N CYS A 415 -4.47 26.43 20.16
CA CYS A 415 -4.08 27.68 19.50
C CYS A 415 -2.72 28.22 19.99
N HIS A 416 -2.34 27.93 21.23
CA HIS A 416 -1.10 28.44 21.84
C HIS A 416 0.15 27.60 21.48
N LEU A 417 -0.05 26.41 20.94
CA LEU A 417 1.03 25.45 20.66
C LEU A 417 1.65 25.62 19.28
N LEU A 418 0.90 26.18 18.32
CA LEU A 418 1.31 26.21 16.92
C LEU A 418 2.43 27.20 16.62
N VAL A 419 2.30 28.46 17.02
CA VAL A 419 3.29 29.50 16.70
C VAL A 419 4.70 29.19 17.22
N PRO A 420 4.88 28.70 18.47
CA PRO A 420 6.19 28.27 18.94
C PRO A 420 6.86 27.20 18.09
N MET A 421 6.09 26.31 17.44
CA MET A 421 6.65 25.25 16.61
C MET A 421 7.23 25.74 15.29
N LEU A 422 6.91 26.96 14.84
CA LEU A 422 7.53 27.55 13.64
C LEU A 422 9.03 27.84 13.82
N GLN A 423 9.54 27.73 15.04
CA GLN A 423 10.97 27.86 15.34
C GLN A 423 11.79 26.62 14.93
N SER A 424 11.16 25.57 14.37
CA SER A 424 11.89 24.44 13.78
C SER A 424 12.82 24.91 12.66
N GLU A 425 13.95 24.25 12.48
CA GLU A 425 14.91 24.59 11.42
C GLU A 425 14.47 24.03 10.05
N ASP A 426 13.78 22.89 10.04
CA ASP A 426 13.35 22.21 8.82
C ASP A 426 12.02 22.76 8.28
N TYR A 427 11.96 22.91 6.95
CA TYR A 427 10.80 23.47 6.26
C TYR A 427 9.59 22.52 6.20
N ASP A 428 9.81 21.19 6.22
CA ASP A 428 8.72 20.22 6.27
C ASP A 428 7.88 20.39 7.56
N SER A 429 8.53 20.49 8.71
CA SER A 429 7.86 20.80 9.98
C SER A 429 7.12 22.14 9.93
N LYS A 430 7.76 23.18 9.39
CA LYS A 430 7.13 24.51 9.24
C LYS A 430 5.88 24.43 8.38
N GLU A 431 5.92 23.72 7.26
CA GLU A 431 4.76 23.52 6.39
C GLU A 431 3.60 22.89 7.15
N LYS A 432 3.83 21.80 7.90
CA LYS A 432 2.76 21.13 8.65
C LYS A 432 2.16 22.04 9.72
N VAL A 433 2.98 22.85 10.38
CA VAL A 433 2.53 23.84 11.37
C VAL A 433 1.76 24.98 10.70
N ILE A 434 2.22 25.47 9.54
CA ILE A 434 1.54 26.50 8.75
C ILE A 434 0.17 25.98 8.28
N GLN A 435 0.09 24.76 7.77
CA GLN A 435 -1.17 24.11 7.40
C GLN A 435 -2.14 24.05 8.58
N ALA A 436 -1.66 23.62 9.75
CA ALA A 436 -2.42 23.62 10.99
C ALA A 436 -2.90 25.02 11.41
N LEU A 437 -2.06 26.05 11.25
CA LEU A 437 -2.43 27.44 11.51
C LEU A 437 -3.49 27.95 10.54
N VAL A 438 -3.37 27.67 9.24
CA VAL A 438 -4.33 28.10 8.20
C VAL A 438 -5.75 27.62 8.53
N VAL A 439 -5.91 26.37 8.93
CA VAL A 439 -7.24 25.83 9.28
C VAL A 439 -7.74 26.26 10.66
N SER A 440 -6.86 26.79 11.50
CA SER A 440 -7.18 27.19 12.88
C SER A 440 -7.37 28.70 13.06
N VAL A 441 -6.76 29.53 12.21
CA VAL A 441 -6.59 30.98 12.45
C VAL A 441 -7.91 31.69 12.67
N GLN A 442 -8.93 31.45 11.83
CA GLN A 442 -10.26 32.06 11.96
C GLN A 442 -10.90 31.80 13.33
N SER A 443 -10.67 30.60 13.86
CA SER A 443 -11.22 30.17 15.14
C SER A 443 -10.32 30.51 16.34
N CYS A 444 -9.03 30.77 16.09
CA CYS A 444 -8.00 31.08 17.08
C CYS A 444 -7.60 32.57 17.11
N VAL A 445 -8.34 33.47 16.43
CA VAL A 445 -7.96 34.90 16.32
C VAL A 445 -7.72 35.54 17.69
N LYS A 446 -8.57 35.26 18.68
CA LYS A 446 -8.45 35.87 20.02
C LYS A 446 -7.14 35.48 20.70
N GLU A 447 -6.73 34.22 20.54
CA GLU A 447 -5.52 33.66 21.13
C GLU A 447 -4.26 34.09 20.36
N LEU A 448 -4.38 34.23 19.04
CA LEU A 448 -3.28 34.54 18.12
C LEU A 448 -3.01 36.04 17.96
N LYS A 449 -3.98 36.93 18.23
CA LYS A 449 -3.79 38.39 18.32
C LYS A 449 -3.03 38.79 19.59
N ASN A 450 -1.82 38.27 19.69
CA ASN A 450 -0.86 38.51 20.76
C ASN A 450 0.42 39.07 20.13
N GLU A 451 0.96 40.16 20.69
CA GLU A 451 2.16 40.83 20.18
C GLU A 451 3.35 39.87 20.01
N LYS A 452 3.55 38.94 20.96
CA LYS A 452 4.60 37.92 20.89
C LYS A 452 4.42 37.00 19.69
N TYR A 453 3.20 36.54 19.44
CA TYR A 453 2.91 35.63 18.32
C TYR A 453 2.97 36.33 16.98
N ILE A 454 2.41 37.54 16.87
CA ILE A 454 2.49 38.35 15.64
C ILE A 454 3.96 38.67 15.34
N SER A 455 4.76 39.00 16.35
CA SER A 455 6.20 39.24 16.19
C SER A 455 6.93 37.98 15.69
N GLU A 456 6.63 36.80 16.23
CA GLU A 456 7.25 35.55 15.77
C GLU A 456 6.82 35.20 14.33
N LEU A 457 5.53 35.32 14.00
CA LEU A 457 5.03 35.09 12.64
C LEU A 457 5.70 36.05 11.63
N THR A 458 5.82 37.33 11.99
CA THR A 458 6.49 38.34 11.16
C THR A 458 7.99 38.03 11.00
N LYS A 459 8.64 37.54 12.05
CA LYS A 459 10.04 37.10 11.99
C LYS A 459 10.21 35.91 11.04
N GLN A 460 9.35 34.91 11.10
CA GLN A 460 9.38 33.77 10.19
C GLN A 460 9.10 34.17 8.74
N LEU A 461 8.19 35.14 8.52
CA LEU A 461 7.93 35.70 7.19
C LEU A 461 9.18 36.34 6.60
N LYS A 462 9.88 37.18 7.37
CA LYS A 462 11.13 37.82 6.94
C LYS A 462 12.23 36.80 6.65
N LEU A 463 12.33 35.75 7.47
CA LEU A 463 13.30 34.68 7.24
C LEU A 463 13.02 33.95 5.91
N LEU A 464 11.76 33.62 5.63
CA LEU A 464 11.35 33.05 4.34
C LEU A 464 11.69 33.97 3.18
N GLU A 465 11.43 35.28 3.29
CA GLU A 465 11.78 36.26 2.25
C GLU A 465 13.29 36.29 1.97
N THR A 466 14.13 36.27 3.00
CA THR A 466 15.58 36.21 2.84
C THR A 466 16.00 34.91 2.16
N THR A 467 15.51 33.76 2.63
CA THR A 467 15.86 32.46 2.03
C THR A 467 15.41 32.36 0.57
N ILE A 468 14.23 32.89 0.20
CA ILE A 468 13.75 32.91 -1.19
C ILE A 468 14.70 33.69 -2.10
N VAL A 469 15.28 34.80 -1.61
CA VAL A 469 16.23 35.61 -2.39
C VAL A 469 17.54 34.88 -2.60
N GLU A 470 18.02 34.19 -1.58
CA GLU A 470 19.29 33.44 -1.59
C GLU A 470 19.20 32.09 -2.30
N GLU A 471 18.00 31.53 -2.47
CA GLU A 471 17.79 30.23 -3.09
C GLU A 471 17.85 30.29 -4.62
N ASP A 472 18.70 29.44 -5.19
CA ASP A 472 18.96 29.30 -6.62
C ASP A 472 18.14 28.16 -7.26
N ASP A 473 17.76 27.13 -6.48
CA ASP A 473 16.91 26.05 -6.97
C ASP A 473 15.46 26.54 -7.17
N GLN A 474 15.00 26.53 -8.42
CA GLN A 474 13.73 27.15 -8.78
C GLN A 474 12.50 26.40 -8.23
N ASP A 475 12.59 25.08 -8.08
CA ASP A 475 11.51 24.26 -7.56
C ASP A 475 11.36 24.50 -6.05
N PHE A 476 12.48 24.48 -5.31
CA PHE A 476 12.48 24.78 -3.89
C PHE A 476 12.13 26.24 -3.60
N LYS A 477 12.59 27.19 -4.42
CA LYS A 477 12.16 28.59 -4.35
C LYS A 477 10.65 28.73 -4.51
N SER A 478 10.05 28.03 -5.47
CA SER A 478 8.59 28.02 -5.69
C SER A 478 7.84 27.46 -4.48
N TYR A 479 8.37 26.41 -3.87
CA TYR A 479 7.85 25.86 -2.62
C TYR A 479 7.91 26.88 -1.46
N LEU A 480 9.04 27.55 -1.26
CA LEU A 480 9.19 28.58 -0.23
C LEU A 480 8.24 29.77 -0.46
N VAL A 481 8.02 30.17 -1.71
CA VAL A 481 7.04 31.21 -2.07
C VAL A 481 5.62 30.80 -1.67
N SER A 482 5.24 29.52 -1.86
CA SER A 482 3.95 29.00 -1.40
C SER A 482 3.81 29.06 0.13
N LEU A 483 4.86 28.69 0.88
CA LEU A 483 4.87 28.81 2.34
C LEU A 483 4.74 30.27 2.80
N LYS A 484 5.48 31.18 2.16
CA LYS A 484 5.40 32.62 2.41
C LYS A 484 3.97 33.11 2.20
N GLN A 485 3.34 32.75 1.08
CA GLN A 485 1.97 33.15 0.76
C GLN A 485 0.98 32.65 1.83
N GLN A 486 1.10 31.40 2.28
CA GLN A 486 0.24 30.88 3.35
C GLN A 486 0.44 31.64 4.67
N LEU A 487 1.68 31.98 5.02
CA LEU A 487 1.98 32.71 6.25
C LEU A 487 1.48 34.16 6.22
N ASP A 488 1.65 34.85 5.10
CA ASP A 488 1.26 36.25 4.94
C ASP A 488 -0.26 36.39 4.70
N GLU A 489 -0.73 35.84 3.60
CA GLU A 489 -2.09 36.04 3.10
C GLU A 489 -3.13 35.29 3.95
N ASN A 490 -2.84 34.05 4.32
CA ASN A 490 -3.83 33.21 4.99
C ASN A 490 -3.75 33.32 6.52
N ILE A 491 -2.63 33.76 7.11
CA ILE A 491 -2.48 33.83 8.56
C ILE A 491 -2.36 35.28 9.03
N LEU A 492 -1.29 36.00 8.67
CA LEU A 492 -1.00 37.33 9.21
C LEU A 492 -2.09 38.36 8.90
N LYS A 493 -2.62 38.40 7.67
CA LYS A 493 -3.71 39.31 7.29
C LYS A 493 -5.02 39.11 8.07
N GLN A 494 -5.20 37.96 8.72
CA GLN A 494 -6.37 37.73 9.58
C GLN A 494 -6.16 38.22 11.02
N LEU A 495 -4.90 38.48 11.41
CA LEU A 495 -4.51 38.85 12.76
C LEU A 495 -4.24 40.36 12.91
N VAL A 496 -3.66 40.98 11.90
CA VAL A 496 -3.50 42.44 11.79
C VAL A 496 -4.79 43.04 11.25
#